data_AF-K6U9T3-F1
#
_entry.id   AF-K6U9T3-F1
#
_cell.length_a   1.000
_cell.length_b   1.000
_cell.length_c   1.000
_cell.angle_alpha   90.00
_cell.angle_beta   90.00
_cell.angle_gamma   90.00
#
_symmetry.space_group_name_H-M   'P 1'
#
loop_
_entity.id
_entity.type
_entity.pdbx_description
1 polymer ?
#
loop_
_entity_poly.entity_id
_entity_poly.type
_entity_poly.pdbx_seq_one_letter_code
_entity_poly.pdbx_strand_id
1 'polypeptide(L)'
;MSGDEKMKLKQISVFLENRKGRLGKAMNVLSSAGVNIRALSIADTSEFGILRMIVHDPDLAHEVLEKNNFVVKVNEVIAVEVIDEPGGLDELLSILNKADINVEYLYAFVEKKSDKAIVVLRTEDLDTGINALEKGGISIVAADEINLL
;
A
#
# COMPACT_ATOMS: atom_id res chain seq x y z
N MET A 1 11.01 -18.16 3.33
CA MET A 1 10.33 -16.98 3.86
C MET A 1 9.52 -17.39 5.07
N SER A 2 9.65 -16.68 6.18
CA SER A 2 8.77 -16.88 7.36
C SER A 2 7.31 -16.55 6.98
N GLY A 3 6.34 -16.93 7.81
CA GLY A 3 4.92 -16.59 7.58
C GLY A 3 4.72 -15.09 7.42
N ASP A 4 5.37 -14.30 8.27
CA ASP A 4 5.29 -12.83 8.30
C ASP A 4 5.82 -12.17 7.01
N GLU A 5 6.86 -12.72 6.39
CA GLU A 5 7.41 -12.18 5.13
C GLU A 5 6.43 -12.29 3.96
N LYS A 6 5.48 -13.25 3.98
CA LYS A 6 4.46 -13.38 2.93
C LYS A 6 3.32 -12.37 3.05
N MET A 7 3.15 -11.77 4.23
CA MET A 7 2.10 -10.81 4.53
C MET A 7 2.52 -9.36 4.22
N LYS A 8 3.82 -9.11 4.04
CA LYS A 8 4.37 -7.78 3.77
C LYS A 8 4.40 -7.49 2.27
N LEU A 9 3.78 -6.39 1.89
CA LEU A 9 3.78 -5.82 0.54
C LEU A 9 4.87 -4.76 0.40
N LYS A 10 5.56 -4.76 -0.75
CA LYS A 10 6.45 -3.67 -1.13
C LYS A 10 5.65 -2.53 -1.78
N GLN A 11 5.55 -1.40 -1.09
CA GLN A 11 5.02 -0.15 -1.61
C GLN A 11 6.12 0.70 -2.23
N ILE A 12 5.90 1.18 -3.45
CA ILE A 12 6.75 2.16 -4.13
C ILE A 12 6.27 3.56 -3.77
N SER A 13 7.10 4.33 -3.08
CA SER A 13 6.86 5.72 -2.74
C SER A 13 7.74 6.63 -3.60
N VAL A 14 7.13 7.49 -4.40
CA VAL A 14 7.82 8.43 -5.29
C VAL A 14 7.60 9.85 -4.80
N PHE A 15 8.69 10.59 -4.61
CA PHE A 15 8.61 12.02 -4.36
C PHE A 15 8.27 12.76 -5.66
N LEU A 16 7.18 13.52 -5.63
CA LEU A 16 6.69 14.32 -6.74
C LEU A 16 6.73 15.79 -6.34
N GLU A 17 7.58 16.58 -6.99
CA GLU A 17 7.46 18.03 -6.95
C GLU A 17 6.10 18.45 -7.53
N ASN A 18 5.45 19.46 -6.94
CA ASN A 18 4.20 20.00 -7.45
C ASN A 18 4.44 20.83 -8.73
N ARG A 19 4.81 20.14 -9.81
CA ARG A 19 5.06 20.70 -11.13
C ARG A 19 4.23 19.96 -12.18
N LYS A 20 3.63 20.73 -13.08
CA LYS A 20 2.82 20.20 -14.18
C LYS A 20 3.59 19.12 -14.95
N GLY A 21 2.94 17.96 -15.10
CA GLY A 21 3.47 16.84 -15.89
C GLY A 21 4.42 15.90 -15.15
N ARG A 22 4.83 16.18 -13.91
CA ARG A 22 5.73 15.29 -13.15
C ARG A 22 5.09 13.92 -12.88
N LEU A 23 3.83 13.91 -12.44
CA LEU A 23 3.04 12.69 -12.28
C LEU A 23 2.89 11.93 -13.61
N GLY A 24 2.53 12.64 -14.69
CA GLY A 24 2.38 12.05 -16.02
C GLY A 24 3.68 11.38 -16.52
N LYS A 25 4.84 11.99 -16.25
CA LYS A 25 6.15 11.40 -16.55
C LYS A 25 6.38 10.12 -15.75
N ALA A 26 6.04 10.08 -14.46
CA ALA A 26 6.16 8.87 -13.65
C ALA A 26 5.29 7.74 -14.21
N MET A 27 4.04 8.05 -14.58
CA MET A 27 3.13 7.09 -15.19
C MET A 27 3.64 6.56 -16.53
N ASN A 28 4.21 7.43 -17.36
CA ASN A 28 4.78 7.02 -18.65
C ASN A 28 6.01 6.11 -18.49
N VAL A 29 6.86 6.36 -17.49
CA VAL A 29 8.01 5.49 -17.18
C VAL A 29 7.53 4.08 -16.79
N LEU A 30 6.55 4.00 -15.89
CA LEU A 30 5.99 2.71 -15.46
C LEU A 30 5.32 1.97 -16.61
N SER A 31 4.45 2.64 -17.37
CA SER A 31 3.73 1.99 -18.47
C SER A 31 4.65 1.56 -19.62
N SER A 32 5.71 2.33 -19.92
CA SER A 32 6.71 1.97 -20.94
C SER A 32 7.55 0.76 -20.52
N ALA A 33 7.72 0.53 -19.22
CA ALA A 33 8.38 -0.65 -18.66
C ALA A 33 7.44 -1.85 -18.50
N GLY A 34 6.15 -1.71 -18.85
CA GLY A 34 5.14 -2.74 -18.65
C GLY A 34 4.67 -2.90 -17.20
N VAL A 35 4.99 -1.95 -16.31
CA VAL A 35 4.61 -2.00 -14.88
C VAL A 35 3.16 -1.57 -14.71
N ASN A 36 2.29 -2.53 -14.36
CA ASN A 36 0.91 -2.26 -13.96
C ASN A 36 0.79 -1.84 -12.49
N ILE A 37 -0.07 -0.86 -12.21
CA ILE A 37 -0.39 -0.34 -10.87
C ILE A 37 -1.66 -1.02 -10.36
N ARG A 38 -1.61 -1.56 -9.13
CA ARG A 38 -2.73 -2.26 -8.48
C ARG A 38 -3.52 -1.34 -7.56
N ALA A 39 -2.81 -0.52 -6.80
CA ALA A 39 -3.38 0.51 -5.95
C ALA A 39 -2.46 1.72 -5.90
N LEU A 40 -3.03 2.92 -5.70
CA LEU A 40 -2.24 4.12 -5.48
C LEU A 40 -2.93 5.08 -4.52
N SER A 41 -2.13 5.86 -3.82
CA SER A 41 -2.55 7.05 -3.09
C SER A 41 -1.53 8.16 -3.27
N ILE A 42 -1.98 9.41 -3.22
CA ILE A 42 -1.09 10.56 -3.19
C ILE A 42 -1.33 11.25 -1.85
N ALA A 43 -0.27 11.38 -1.07
CA ALA A 43 -0.25 12.24 0.10
C ALA A 43 0.47 13.54 -0.29
N ASP A 44 -0.27 14.64 -0.42
CA ASP A 44 0.27 15.91 -0.91
C ASP A 44 0.27 17.04 0.13
N THR A 45 1.11 18.01 -0.16
CA THR A 45 1.19 19.32 0.46
C THR A 45 1.17 20.37 -0.66
N SER A 46 1.17 21.65 -0.32
CA SER A 46 1.24 22.72 -1.33
C SER A 46 2.48 22.63 -2.24
N GLU A 47 3.59 22.09 -1.74
CA GLU A 47 4.90 22.14 -2.43
C GLU A 47 5.27 20.83 -3.13
N PHE A 48 4.87 19.70 -2.57
CA PHE A 48 5.18 18.36 -3.10
C PHE A 48 4.15 17.33 -2.66
N GLY A 49 4.13 16.19 -3.35
CA GLY A 49 3.38 15.02 -2.96
C GLY A 49 4.21 13.75 -2.96
N ILE A 50 3.77 12.77 -2.18
CA ILE A 50 4.31 11.42 -2.16
C ILE A 50 3.28 10.51 -2.84
N LEU A 51 3.63 10.05 -4.03
CA LEU A 51 2.85 9.02 -4.72
C LEU A 51 3.24 7.65 -4.17
N ARG A 52 2.31 7.01 -3.49
CA ARG A 52 2.43 5.65 -2.96
C ARG A 52 1.71 4.70 -3.90
N MET A 53 2.36 3.62 -4.28
CA MET A 53 1.81 2.64 -5.22
C MET A 53 2.09 1.22 -4.75
N ILE A 54 1.09 0.36 -4.95
CA ILE A 54 1.27 -1.07 -5.05
C ILE A 54 1.29 -1.41 -6.54
N VAL A 55 2.31 -2.13 -6.98
CA VAL A 55 2.55 -2.50 -8.37
C VAL A 55 2.83 -4.00 -8.44
N HIS A 56 2.55 -4.63 -9.58
CA HIS A 56 2.76 -6.08 -9.70
C HIS A 56 4.24 -6.49 -9.65
N ASP A 57 5.16 -5.60 -10.04
CA ASP A 57 6.61 -5.81 -10.00
C ASP A 57 7.29 -4.59 -9.34
N PRO A 58 7.45 -4.62 -8.00
CA PRO A 58 8.01 -3.50 -7.25
C PRO A 58 9.51 -3.29 -7.50
N ASP A 59 10.25 -4.37 -7.77
CA ASP A 59 11.70 -4.28 -8.00
C ASP A 59 11.98 -3.63 -9.37
N LEU A 60 11.25 -4.02 -10.42
CA LEU A 60 11.31 -3.36 -11.72
C LEU A 60 10.86 -1.90 -11.64
N ALA A 61 9.75 -1.63 -10.94
CA ALA A 61 9.23 -0.27 -10.78
C ALA A 61 10.25 0.67 -10.14
N HIS A 62 10.91 0.22 -9.07
CA HIS A 62 11.98 0.96 -8.42
C HIS A 62 13.10 1.29 -9.40
N GLU A 63 13.63 0.27 -10.07
CA GLU A 63 14.75 0.40 -11.02
C GLU A 63 14.45 1.41 -12.14
N VAL A 64 13.30 1.30 -12.79
CA VAL A 64 12.97 2.16 -13.95
C VAL A 64 12.68 3.60 -13.54
N LEU A 65 12.09 3.81 -12.36
CA LEU A 65 11.84 5.15 -11.84
C LEU A 65 13.15 5.84 -11.43
N GLU A 66 14.05 5.15 -10.73
CA GLU A 66 15.37 5.71 -10.37
C GLU A 66 16.19 6.06 -11.61
N LYS A 67 16.24 5.17 -12.61
CA LYS A 67 16.90 5.42 -13.91
C LYS A 67 16.34 6.65 -14.64
N ASN A 68 15.11 7.06 -14.33
CA ASN A 68 14.45 8.23 -14.91
C ASN A 68 14.47 9.47 -14.00
N ASN A 69 15.38 9.51 -13.02
CA ASN A 69 15.60 10.62 -12.09
C ASN A 69 14.39 10.93 -11.19
N PHE A 70 13.68 9.89 -10.74
CA PHE A 70 12.76 9.98 -9.63
C PHE A 70 13.45 9.59 -8.32
N VAL A 71 13.08 10.25 -7.23
CA VAL A 71 13.47 9.83 -5.88
C VAL A 71 12.43 8.81 -5.42
N VAL A 72 12.87 7.57 -5.23
CA VAL A 72 12.02 6.43 -4.91
C VAL A 72 12.42 5.84 -3.56
N LYS A 73 11.43 5.40 -2.78
CA LYS A 73 11.64 4.57 -1.60
C LYS A 73 10.73 3.36 -1.64
N VAL A 74 11.26 2.19 -1.30
CA VAL A 74 10.46 1.00 -1.03
C VAL A 74 10.11 0.99 0.45
N ASN A 75 8.82 0.86 0.78
CA ASN A 75 8.35 0.72 2.16
C ASN A 75 7.54 -0.57 2.26
N GLU A 76 7.60 -1.24 3.40
CA GLU A 76 6.73 -2.39 3.66
C GLU A 76 5.36 -1.93 4.13
N VAL A 77 4.28 -2.57 3.70
CA VAL A 77 2.91 -2.31 4.15
C VAL A 77 2.17 -3.65 4.22
N ILE A 78 0.96 -3.67 4.77
CA ILE A 78 0.09 -4.86 4.75
C ILE A 78 -1.22 -4.55 4.05
N ALA A 79 -1.83 -5.55 3.43
CA ALA A 79 -3.18 -5.47 2.89
C ALA A 79 -4.12 -6.29 3.76
N VAL A 80 -5.25 -5.71 4.15
CA VAL A 80 -6.24 -6.32 5.03
C VAL A 80 -7.62 -6.21 4.42
N GLU A 81 -8.44 -7.24 4.59
CA GLU A 81 -9.84 -7.19 4.19
C GLU A 81 -10.68 -6.61 5.33
N VAL A 82 -11.56 -5.69 5.00
CA VAL A 82 -12.60 -5.17 5.91
C VAL A 82 -13.97 -5.36 5.30
N ILE A 83 -15.00 -5.53 6.15
CA ILE A 83 -16.40 -5.57 5.71
C ILE A 83 -16.75 -4.20 5.11
N ASP A 84 -17.37 -4.18 3.94
CA ASP A 84 -17.81 -2.95 3.25
C ASP A 84 -19.17 -2.46 3.78
N GLU A 85 -19.24 -2.21 5.09
CA GLU A 85 -20.40 -1.68 5.80
C GLU A 85 -19.99 -0.63 6.84
N PRO A 86 -20.92 0.23 7.31
CA PRO A 86 -20.61 1.17 8.39
C PRO A 86 -20.04 0.45 9.64
N GLY A 87 -18.82 0.84 10.03
CA GLY A 87 -18.11 0.25 11.17
C GLY A 87 -17.08 -0.83 10.81
N GLY A 88 -17.01 -1.30 9.56
CA GLY A 88 -16.03 -2.33 9.17
C GLY A 88 -14.57 -1.92 9.40
N LEU A 89 -14.23 -0.66 9.12
CA LEU A 89 -12.90 -0.11 9.44
C LEU A 89 -12.71 0.15 10.95
N ASP A 90 -13.79 0.47 11.67
CA ASP A 90 -13.74 0.73 13.13
C ASP A 90 -13.38 -0.53 13.93
N GLU A 91 -13.86 -1.70 13.50
CA GLU A 91 -13.47 -2.99 14.06
C GLU A 91 -11.95 -3.22 13.96
N LEU A 92 -11.39 -3.01 12.75
CA LEU A 92 -9.97 -3.11 12.51
C LEU A 92 -9.16 -2.13 13.38
N LEU A 93 -9.56 -0.86 13.42
CA LEU A 93 -8.86 0.17 14.20
C LEU A 93 -8.97 -0.09 15.71
N SER A 94 -10.09 -0.64 16.18
CA SER A 94 -10.29 -1.03 17.57
C SER A 94 -9.35 -2.15 18.01
N ILE A 95 -9.02 -3.09 17.13
CA ILE A 95 -8.06 -4.16 17.42
C ILE A 95 -6.64 -3.58 17.58
N LEU A 96 -6.22 -2.71 16.65
CA LEU A 96 -4.91 -2.07 16.70
C LEU A 96 -4.76 -1.16 17.93
N ASN A 97 -5.79 -0.37 18.25
CA ASN A 97 -5.80 0.48 19.45
C ASN A 97 -5.70 -0.33 20.75
N LYS A 98 -6.37 -1.49 20.85
CA LYS A 98 -6.25 -2.38 22.03
C LYS A 98 -4.85 -2.96 22.18
N ALA A 99 -4.12 -3.10 21.07
CA ALA A 99 -2.74 -3.55 21.05
C ALA A 99 -1.71 -2.42 21.23
N ASP A 100 -2.17 -1.17 21.44
CA ASP A 100 -1.34 0.03 21.53
C ASP A 100 -0.49 0.27 20.27
N ILE A 101 -1.09 0.05 19.09
CA ILE A 101 -0.43 0.19 17.79
C ILE A 101 -1.03 1.36 17.03
N ASN A 102 -0.19 2.35 16.73
CA ASN A 102 -0.61 3.48 15.92
C ASN A 102 -0.57 3.18 14.41
N VAL A 103 -1.55 3.73 13.69
CA VAL A 103 -1.62 3.70 12.22
C VAL A 103 -0.97 4.97 11.66
N GLU A 104 0.07 4.81 10.84
CA GLU A 104 0.74 5.95 10.20
C GLU A 104 -0.07 6.49 9.02
N TYR A 105 -0.59 5.59 8.19
CA TYR A 105 -1.47 5.91 7.08
C TYR A 105 -2.19 4.66 6.58
N LEU A 106 -3.34 4.88 5.93
CA LEU A 106 -4.08 3.84 5.22
C LEU A 106 -4.66 4.39 3.93
N TYR A 107 -4.95 3.51 2.98
CA TYR A 107 -5.78 3.81 1.82
C TYR A 107 -6.53 2.55 1.41
N ALA A 108 -7.81 2.71 1.06
CA ALA A 108 -8.71 1.62 0.74
C ALA A 108 -9.09 1.64 -0.74
N PHE A 109 -9.31 0.45 -1.30
CA PHE A 109 -9.96 0.30 -2.59
C PHE A 109 -10.94 -0.88 -2.55
N VAL A 110 -12.03 -0.76 -3.31
CA VAL A 110 -13.07 -1.79 -3.37
C VAL A 110 -12.68 -2.81 -4.43
N GLU A 111 -12.60 -4.08 -4.05
CA GLU A 111 -12.42 -5.15 -5.02
C GLU A 111 -13.78 -5.51 -5.65
N LYS A 112 -13.88 -5.48 -6.99
CA LYS A 112 -15.16 -5.67 -7.70
C LYS A 112 -15.83 -7.05 -7.52
N LYS A 113 -15.17 -8.01 -6.90
CA LYS A 113 -15.60 -9.42 -6.84
C LYS A 113 -15.99 -9.90 -5.44
N SER A 114 -15.88 -9.08 -4.41
CA SER A 114 -16.26 -9.44 -3.03
C SER A 114 -17.06 -8.32 -2.38
N ASP A 115 -17.85 -8.67 -1.35
CA ASP A 115 -18.51 -7.69 -0.46
C ASP A 115 -17.50 -7.09 0.57
N LYS A 116 -16.20 -7.11 0.24
CA LYS A 116 -15.11 -6.68 1.10
C LYS A 116 -14.29 -5.58 0.44
N ALA A 117 -13.79 -4.65 1.25
CA ALA A 117 -12.81 -3.66 0.81
C ALA A 117 -11.40 -4.12 1.18
N ILE A 118 -10.43 -3.89 0.29
CA ILE A 118 -9.02 -4.10 0.58
C ILE A 118 -8.43 -2.77 1.06
N VAL A 119 -7.86 -2.79 2.26
CA VAL A 119 -7.19 -1.64 2.86
C VAL A 119 -5.70 -1.92 2.88
N VAL A 120 -4.90 -1.02 2.29
CA VAL A 120 -3.46 -1.01 2.46
C VAL A 120 -3.13 -0.16 3.68
N LEU A 121 -2.39 -0.74 4.62
CA LEU A 121 -2.11 -0.19 5.93
C LEU A 121 -0.61 -0.16 6.20
N ARG A 122 -0.14 0.96 6.76
CA ARG A 122 1.17 1.07 7.39
C ARG A 122 0.98 1.40 8.87
N THR A 123 1.55 0.56 9.72
CA THR A 123 1.66 0.79 11.18
C THR A 123 3.10 1.14 11.55
N GLU A 124 3.28 1.69 12.76
CA GLU A 124 4.62 1.99 13.30
C GLU A 124 5.45 0.71 13.52
N ASP A 125 4.79 -0.38 13.91
CA ASP A 125 5.34 -1.74 14.00
C ASP A 125 4.46 -2.69 13.17
N LEU A 126 5.00 -3.16 12.05
CA LEU A 126 4.29 -4.07 11.14
C LEU A 126 4.12 -5.46 11.74
N ASP A 127 5.13 -5.99 12.43
CA ASP A 127 5.10 -7.37 12.93
C ASP A 127 4.12 -7.49 14.10
N THR A 128 4.13 -6.51 15.00
CA THR A 128 3.14 -6.44 16.08
C THR A 128 1.73 -6.18 15.52
N GLY A 129 1.62 -5.35 14.47
CA GLY A 129 0.36 -5.07 13.77
C GLY A 129 -0.26 -6.31 13.15
N ILE A 130 0.52 -7.08 12.39
CA ILE A 130 0.10 -8.36 11.78
C ILE A 130 -0.44 -9.31 12.86
N ASN A 131 0.35 -9.53 13.93
CA ASN A 131 -0.02 -10.43 15.01
C ASN A 131 -1.32 -10.02 15.73
N ALA A 132 -1.53 -8.71 15.93
CA ALA A 132 -2.75 -8.20 16.56
C ALA A 132 -3.99 -8.42 15.68
N LEU A 133 -3.87 -8.15 14.38
CA LEU A 133 -4.94 -8.31 13.40
C LEU A 133 -5.36 -9.78 13.23
N GLU A 134 -4.39 -10.69 13.11
CA GLU A 134 -4.67 -12.13 13.02
C GLU A 134 -5.40 -12.66 14.26
N LYS A 135 -4.96 -12.26 15.47
CA LYS A 135 -5.63 -12.62 16.73
C LYS A 135 -7.04 -12.03 16.84
N GLY A 136 -7.25 -10.87 16.22
CA GLY A 136 -8.55 -10.20 16.14
C GLY A 136 -9.49 -10.79 15.09
N GLY A 137 -9.06 -11.79 14.32
CA GLY A 137 -9.87 -12.43 13.28
C GLY A 137 -9.92 -11.66 11.96
N ILE A 138 -9.06 -10.65 11.76
CA ILE A 138 -8.96 -9.91 10.50
C ILE A 138 -8.15 -10.73 9.49
N SER A 139 -8.69 -10.82 8.27
CA SER A 139 -8.04 -11.47 7.13
C SER A 139 -6.97 -10.56 6.54
N ILE A 140 -5.71 -11.03 6.53
CA ILE A 140 -4.58 -10.37 5.87
C ILE A 140 -4.41 -11.01 4.49
N VAL A 141 -4.37 -10.19 3.45
CA VAL A 141 -4.22 -10.66 2.07
C VAL A 141 -2.74 -10.84 1.75
N ALA A 142 -2.38 -11.99 1.19
CA ALA A 142 -1.00 -12.31 0.85
C ALA A 142 -0.45 -11.36 -0.23
N ALA A 143 0.84 -11.06 -0.15
CA ALA A 143 1.48 -10.11 -1.07
C ALA A 143 1.33 -10.51 -2.55
N ASP A 144 1.48 -11.80 -2.84
CA ASP A 144 1.36 -12.36 -4.18
C ASP A 144 -0.06 -12.19 -4.76
N GLU A 145 -1.10 -12.32 -3.92
CA GLU A 145 -2.49 -12.16 -4.37
C GLU A 145 -2.77 -10.73 -4.80
N ILE A 146 -2.31 -9.75 -4.01
CA ILE A 146 -2.44 -8.32 -4.35
C ILE A 146 -1.63 -7.97 -5.60
N ASN A 147 -0.41 -8.53 -5.76
CA ASN A 147 0.40 -8.29 -6.95
C ASN A 147 -0.27 -8.84 -8.22
N LEU A 148 -1.12 -9.86 -8.10
CA LEU A 148 -1.84 -10.48 -9.21
C LEU A 148 -3.12 -9.74 -9.64
N LEU A 149 -3.76 -8.96 -8.76
CA LEU A 149 -5.00 -8.17 -9.01
C LEU A 149 -4.86 -7.18 -10.18
#